data_AF-E1X2S8-F1
#
_entry.id   AF-E1X2S8-F1
#
_cell.length_a   1.000
_cell.length_b   1.000
_cell.length_c   1.000
_cell.angle_alpha   90.00
_cell.angle_beta   90.00
_cell.angle_gamma   90.00
#
_symmetry.space_group_name_H-M   'P 1'
#
loop_
_entity.id
_entity.type
_entity.pdbx_description
1 polymer ?
#
loop_
_entity_poly.entity_id
_entity_poly.type
_entity_poly.pdbx_seq_one_letter_code
_entity_poly.pdbx_strand_id
1 'polypeptide(L)'
;MKPDLLFFFPGEHPEGAFFGHPGLNNFLYFLYSSIFGVSLFSMRAFSLIISCLFVLSFYYFVSVTSNRRVAFYSSLSLMMLPMFQIQSIMFFNEMGSLMFALVSLALLHQKRLKSYALFGVMALLFLESAIAFYIAISLISIFHLMKKKNMDYNKQVLGYSLVPSLFLVSFFLCEYITTGEISNHITRHVISNRLDSSVGWLGLMTDVLPRYAITFKENFSPIFLLSCVSLVIYHVLYKRKSWFLISGVKILFLPALFYLLFFTFFSEFQGGRDLYVIFLFLIFYFFQYVDLITSRKLVYALCLLVIAQGSYSRLNSTGRSHFQTSLQEYQREDIYKEFTEKILEKVDDHKCYVSSKFFYNNIYCRNFYGVQEDIEQTKKKSTPFFVLLSKNDLKKIEELKEIAQNNNLVLEKKVVGKLEGETVVVYLASQDQEQ
;
A
#
# COMPACT_ATOMS: atom_id res chain seq x y z
N MET A 1 17.31 21.11 0.68
CA MET A 1 16.68 21.35 -0.63
C MET A 1 15.20 21.69 -0.42
N LYS A 2 14.68 22.73 -1.09
CA LYS A 2 13.23 22.90 -1.22
C LYS A 2 12.78 21.88 -2.27
N PRO A 3 11.89 20.93 -1.95
CA PRO A 3 11.28 20.10 -2.99
C PRO A 3 10.46 21.04 -3.88
N ASP A 4 10.79 21.09 -5.17
CA ASP A 4 9.95 21.81 -6.11
C ASP A 4 8.57 21.14 -6.12
N LEU A 5 7.51 21.93 -5.92
CA LEU A 5 6.12 21.46 -5.98
C LEU A 5 5.80 20.75 -7.31
N LEU A 6 6.61 21.01 -8.34
CA LEU A 6 6.61 20.31 -9.61
C LEU A 6 6.71 18.79 -9.43
N PHE A 7 7.42 18.29 -8.42
CA PHE A 7 7.54 16.85 -8.14
C PHE A 7 6.21 16.11 -7.92
N PHE A 8 5.11 16.81 -7.66
CA PHE A 8 3.78 16.21 -7.49
C PHE A 8 2.92 16.24 -8.75
N PHE A 9 3.38 16.89 -9.82
CA PHE A 9 2.70 16.95 -11.12
C PHE A 9 3.15 15.80 -12.02
N PRO A 10 2.23 15.20 -12.82
CA PRO A 10 2.57 14.09 -13.71
C PRO A 10 3.80 14.41 -14.56
N GLY A 11 4.82 13.54 -14.47
CA GLY A 11 6.02 13.56 -15.30
C GLY A 11 7.11 14.56 -14.94
N GLU A 12 6.95 15.32 -13.87
CA GLU A 12 7.96 16.23 -13.31
C GLU A 12 8.75 15.55 -12.17
N HIS A 13 8.75 14.22 -12.14
CA HIS A 13 9.40 13.41 -11.10
C HIS A 13 10.84 13.06 -11.50
N PRO A 14 11.77 12.88 -10.54
CA PRO A 14 13.09 12.35 -10.88
C PRO A 14 12.92 10.94 -11.47
N GLU A 15 13.72 10.61 -12.48
CA GLU A 15 13.76 9.25 -13.04
C GLU A 15 13.94 8.21 -11.92
N GLY A 16 13.05 7.21 -11.88
CA GLY A 16 13.06 6.15 -10.86
C GLY A 16 12.43 6.49 -9.51
N ALA A 17 12.06 7.74 -9.24
CA ALA A 17 11.42 8.12 -7.97
C ALA A 17 9.88 8.03 -8.00
N PHE A 18 9.29 7.89 -9.19
CA PHE A 18 7.85 7.72 -9.36
C PHE A 18 7.51 6.30 -9.79
N PHE A 19 6.96 5.53 -8.86
CA PHE A 19 6.44 4.18 -9.09
C PHE A 19 5.01 4.18 -9.65
N GLY A 20 4.57 5.24 -10.33
CA GLY A 20 3.26 5.25 -10.97
C GLY A 20 2.05 5.55 -10.08
N HIS A 21 2.27 5.81 -8.78
CA HIS A 21 1.19 6.15 -7.85
C HIS A 21 0.92 7.64 -7.85
N PRO A 22 -0.34 8.08 -7.98
CA PRO A 22 -0.67 9.49 -7.92
C PRO A 22 -0.14 10.20 -6.64
N GLY A 23 0.29 11.45 -6.78
CA GLY A 23 1.19 12.11 -5.83
C GLY A 23 0.56 12.70 -4.56
N LEU A 24 -0.74 12.54 -4.31
CA LEU A 24 -1.41 13.28 -3.21
C LEU A 24 -0.90 12.88 -1.84
N ASN A 25 -0.59 11.60 -1.61
CA ASN A 25 -0.05 11.18 -0.33
C ASN A 25 1.32 11.80 -0.05
N ASN A 26 2.21 11.79 -1.05
CA ASN A 26 3.53 12.42 -0.95
C ASN A 26 3.41 13.93 -0.75
N PHE A 27 2.44 14.58 -1.41
CA PHE A 27 2.17 16.00 -1.24
C PHE A 27 1.73 16.34 0.19
N LEU A 28 0.79 15.58 0.75
CA LEU A 28 0.33 15.78 2.12
C LEU A 28 1.43 15.52 3.15
N TYR A 29 2.25 14.50 2.90
CA TYR A 29 3.44 14.23 3.71
C TYR A 29 4.45 15.38 3.65
N PHE A 30 4.71 15.92 2.46
CA PHE A 30 5.58 17.09 2.29
C PHE A 30 5.03 18.29 3.06
N LEU A 31 3.74 18.61 2.91
CA LEU A 31 3.11 19.68 3.68
C LEU A 31 3.25 19.45 5.18
N TYR A 32 2.96 18.24 5.66
CA TYR A 32 3.07 17.91 7.08
C TYR A 32 4.52 18.07 7.59
N SER A 33 5.48 17.48 6.88
CA SER A 33 6.90 17.56 7.24
C SER A 33 7.48 18.97 7.15
N SER A 34 6.93 19.84 6.29
CA SER A 34 7.33 21.25 6.23
C SER A 34 6.89 22.05 7.47
N ILE A 35 5.80 21.63 8.12
CA ILE A 35 5.23 22.29 9.31
C ILE A 35 5.85 21.70 10.58
N PHE A 36 5.92 20.37 10.68
CA PHE A 36 6.31 19.66 11.90
C PHE A 36 7.76 19.14 11.89
N GLY A 37 8.48 19.34 10.79
CA GLY A 37 9.85 18.87 10.59
C GLY A 37 9.94 17.40 10.16
N VAL A 38 11.14 17.03 9.71
CA VAL A 38 11.47 15.66 9.28
C VAL A 38 12.09 14.90 10.46
N SER A 39 11.24 14.26 11.26
CA SER A 39 11.67 13.34 12.32
C SER A 39 10.83 12.07 12.26
N LEU A 40 11.37 10.94 12.74
CA LEU A 40 10.64 9.68 12.78
C LEU A 40 9.31 9.81 13.53
N PHE A 41 9.31 10.50 14.67
CA PHE A 41 8.11 10.76 15.46
C PHE A 41 7.06 11.53 14.64
N SER A 42 7.47 12.59 13.95
CA SER A 42 6.62 13.39 13.05
C SER A 42 5.96 12.49 11.99
N MET A 43 6.72 11.60 11.35
CA MET A 43 6.18 10.74 10.28
C MET A 43 5.22 9.67 10.79
N ARG A 44 5.51 9.08 11.95
CA ARG A 44 4.58 8.16 12.60
C ARG A 44 3.32 8.87 13.09
N ALA A 45 3.45 10.11 13.57
CA ALA A 45 2.30 10.93 13.94
C ALA A 45 1.42 11.24 12.72
N PHE A 46 2.00 11.52 11.56
CA PHE A 46 1.25 11.68 10.31
C PHE A 46 0.47 10.42 9.93
N SER A 47 1.13 9.25 9.93
CA SER A 47 0.47 7.97 9.67
C SER A 47 -0.70 7.74 10.64
N LEU A 48 -0.49 7.99 11.94
CA LEU A 48 -1.52 7.85 12.95
C LEU A 48 -2.71 8.79 12.72
N ILE A 49 -2.46 10.04 12.32
CA ILE A 49 -3.52 10.99 11.96
C ILE A 49 -4.36 10.46 10.80
N ILE A 50 -3.72 9.97 9.73
CA ILE A 50 -4.42 9.37 8.59
C ILE A 50 -5.24 8.15 9.03
N SER A 51 -4.70 7.29 9.89
CA SER A 51 -5.43 6.13 10.44
C SER A 51 -6.63 6.52 11.29
N CYS A 52 -6.50 7.56 12.12
CA CYS A 52 -7.62 8.10 12.89
C CYS A 52 -8.72 8.65 11.97
N LEU A 53 -8.35 9.43 10.95
CA LEU A 53 -9.31 9.95 9.96
C LEU A 53 -9.97 8.82 9.16
N PHE A 54 -9.24 7.75 8.86
CA PHE A 54 -9.76 6.55 8.24
C PHE A 54 -10.80 5.85 9.12
N VAL A 55 -10.53 5.64 10.42
CA VAL A 55 -11.52 5.06 11.36
C VAL A 55 -12.75 5.95 11.47
N LEU A 56 -12.59 7.28 11.53
CA LEU A 56 -13.72 8.22 11.54
C LEU A 56 -14.53 8.15 10.25
N SER A 57 -13.87 8.01 9.10
CA SER A 57 -14.51 7.85 7.80
C SER A 57 -15.27 6.53 7.70
N PHE A 58 -14.72 5.44 8.25
CA PHE A 58 -15.40 4.16 8.36
C PHE A 58 -16.63 4.23 9.28
N TYR A 59 -16.49 4.84 10.47
CA TYR A 59 -17.62 5.09 11.36
C TYR A 59 -18.71 5.91 10.67
N TYR A 60 -18.33 7.01 10.02
CA TYR A 60 -19.26 7.87 9.28
C TYR A 60 -20.00 7.07 8.20
N PHE A 61 -19.26 6.36 7.37
CA PHE A 61 -19.82 5.50 6.32
C PHE A 61 -20.83 4.48 6.85
N VAL A 62 -20.47 3.74 7.90
CA VAL A 62 -21.37 2.74 8.51
C VAL A 62 -22.58 3.41 9.18
N SER A 63 -22.40 4.58 9.80
CA SER A 63 -23.49 5.29 10.47
C SER A 63 -24.55 5.84 9.50
N VAL A 64 -24.14 6.12 8.26
CA VAL A 64 -25.02 6.59 7.17
C VAL A 64 -25.76 5.43 6.52
N THR A 65 -25.14 4.26 6.42
CA THR A 65 -25.71 3.08 5.73
C THR A 65 -26.45 2.11 6.64
N SER A 66 -26.21 2.19 7.95
CA SER A 66 -26.78 1.33 8.98
C SER A 66 -27.15 2.19 10.20
N ASN A 67 -26.97 1.67 11.42
CA ASN A 67 -27.20 2.43 12.65
C ASN A 67 -25.88 2.80 13.35
N ARG A 68 -25.93 3.80 14.24
CA ARG A 68 -24.75 4.29 15.00
C ARG A 68 -24.11 3.23 15.89
N ARG A 69 -24.89 2.22 16.32
CA ARG A 69 -24.40 1.14 17.17
C ARG A 69 -23.48 0.20 16.39
N VAL A 70 -23.92 -0.25 15.22
CA VAL A 70 -23.13 -1.04 14.27
C VAL A 70 -21.88 -0.25 13.89
N ALA A 71 -22.01 1.04 13.59
CA ALA A 71 -20.87 1.90 13.28
C ALA A 71 -19.81 1.92 14.39
N PHE A 72 -20.25 2.09 15.65
CA PHE A 72 -19.36 2.10 16.80
C PHE A 72 -18.62 0.76 16.95
N TYR A 73 -19.36 -0.36 16.98
CA TYR A 73 -18.76 -1.67 17.21
C TYR A 73 -17.89 -2.16 16.05
N SER A 74 -18.31 -1.93 14.80
CA SER A 74 -17.48 -2.22 13.62
C SER A 74 -16.17 -1.42 13.65
N SER A 75 -16.23 -0.13 13.99
CA SER A 75 -15.03 0.71 14.07
C SER A 75 -14.10 0.27 15.21
N LEU A 76 -14.66 -0.10 16.36
CA LEU A 76 -13.88 -0.63 17.48
C LEU A 76 -13.21 -1.97 17.11
N SER A 77 -13.91 -2.87 16.41
CA SER A 77 -13.32 -4.11 15.91
C SER A 77 -12.21 -3.86 14.88
N LEU A 78 -12.38 -2.88 14.01
CA LEU A 78 -11.35 -2.47 13.06
C LEU A 78 -10.07 -2.04 13.78
N MET A 79 -10.19 -1.25 14.86
CA MET A 79 -9.04 -0.84 15.68
C MET A 79 -8.36 -2.00 16.41
N MET A 80 -9.11 -3.07 16.69
CA MET A 80 -8.58 -4.30 17.29
C MET A 80 -7.90 -5.21 16.25
N LEU A 81 -8.06 -4.94 14.94
CA LEU A 81 -7.36 -5.71 13.94
C LEU A 81 -5.85 -5.40 13.99
N PRO A 82 -5.00 -6.42 14.18
CA PRO A 82 -3.55 -6.24 14.21
C PRO A 82 -2.99 -5.67 12.91
N MET A 83 -3.57 -6.04 11.77
CA MET A 83 -3.18 -5.47 10.48
C MET A 83 -3.41 -3.96 10.46
N PHE A 84 -4.53 -3.50 11.03
CA PHE A 84 -4.78 -2.07 11.16
C PHE A 84 -3.76 -1.40 12.10
N GLN A 85 -3.38 -2.04 13.21
CA GLN A 85 -2.39 -1.52 14.15
C GLN A 85 -0.98 -1.43 13.53
N ILE A 86 -0.59 -2.42 12.73
CA ILE A 86 0.69 -2.40 12.00
C ILE A 86 0.66 -1.31 10.94
N GLN A 87 -0.43 -1.25 10.15
CA GLN A 87 -0.56 -0.24 9.11
C GLN A 87 -0.78 1.17 9.67
N SER A 88 -1.19 1.34 10.93
CA SER A 88 -1.40 2.68 11.50
C SER A 88 -0.13 3.36 11.97
N ILE A 89 0.92 2.57 12.22
CA ILE A 89 2.26 3.07 12.53
C ILE A 89 3.15 3.13 11.29
N MET A 90 2.82 2.32 10.27
CA MET A 90 3.49 2.32 8.97
C MET A 90 2.82 3.30 8.01
N PHE A 91 3.60 3.87 7.11
CA PHE A 91 3.08 4.84 6.15
C PHE A 91 2.61 4.13 4.88
N PHE A 92 1.29 3.97 4.71
CA PHE A 92 0.68 3.23 3.60
C PHE A 92 -0.37 4.07 2.86
N ASN A 93 -0.29 4.11 1.52
CA ASN A 93 -1.20 4.86 0.64
C ASN A 93 -2.65 4.32 0.72
N GLU A 94 -2.79 3.03 1.02
CA GLU A 94 -4.03 2.27 1.06
C GLU A 94 -5.01 2.87 2.08
N MET A 95 -4.53 3.30 3.25
CA MET A 95 -5.40 3.87 4.29
C MET A 95 -6.04 5.18 3.84
N GLY A 96 -5.26 6.09 3.26
CA GLY A 96 -5.78 7.35 2.75
C GLY A 96 -6.73 7.14 1.58
N SER A 97 -6.39 6.23 0.66
CA SER A 97 -7.27 5.87 -0.44
C SER A 97 -8.62 5.31 0.04
N LEU A 98 -8.60 4.36 0.98
CA LEU A 98 -9.82 3.79 1.56
C LEU A 98 -10.61 4.81 2.38
N MET A 99 -9.95 5.73 3.08
CA MET A 99 -10.61 6.83 3.80
C MET A 99 -11.47 7.65 2.83
N PHE A 100 -10.89 8.14 1.73
CA PHE A 100 -11.61 8.93 0.74
C PHE A 100 -12.68 8.09 0.01
N ALA A 101 -12.41 6.82 -0.29
CA ALA A 101 -13.38 5.92 -0.91
C ALA A 101 -14.61 5.67 -0.02
N LEU A 102 -14.43 5.48 1.29
CA LEU A 102 -15.53 5.30 2.25
C LEU A 102 -16.39 6.56 2.37
N VAL A 103 -15.76 7.75 2.44
CA VAL A 103 -16.50 9.02 2.44
C VAL A 103 -17.25 9.22 1.12
N SER A 104 -16.61 8.90 -0.01
CA SER A 104 -17.24 8.92 -1.33
C SER A 104 -18.50 8.05 -1.36
N LEU A 105 -18.40 6.78 -0.95
CA LEU A 105 -19.54 5.86 -0.87
C LEU A 105 -20.66 6.34 0.08
N ALA A 106 -20.31 6.95 1.21
CA ALA A 106 -21.29 7.54 2.13
C ALA A 106 -22.06 8.69 1.46
N LEU A 107 -21.37 9.55 0.71
CA LEU A 107 -21.96 10.66 -0.03
C LEU A 107 -22.83 10.17 -1.19
N LEU A 108 -22.43 9.08 -1.86
CA LEU A 108 -23.27 8.41 -2.85
C LEU A 108 -24.58 7.93 -2.23
N HIS A 109 -24.53 7.32 -1.04
CA HIS A 109 -25.72 6.89 -0.32
C HIS A 109 -26.66 8.07 0.01
N GLN A 110 -26.09 9.22 0.36
CA GLN A 110 -26.81 10.47 0.61
C GLN A 110 -27.22 11.21 -0.68
N LYS A 111 -27.00 10.62 -1.87
CA LYS A 111 -27.29 11.23 -3.19
C LYS A 111 -26.53 12.53 -3.48
N ARG A 112 -25.40 12.76 -2.81
CA ARG A 112 -24.52 13.94 -3.01
C ARG A 112 -23.47 13.65 -4.10
N LEU A 113 -23.92 13.52 -5.34
CA LEU A 113 -23.13 12.95 -6.44
C LEU A 113 -21.87 13.76 -6.80
N LYS A 114 -21.92 15.09 -6.73
CA LYS A 114 -20.74 15.96 -6.97
C LYS A 114 -19.63 15.68 -5.95
N SER A 115 -19.99 15.63 -4.67
CA SER A 115 -19.05 15.34 -3.59
C SER A 115 -18.56 13.89 -3.65
N TYR A 116 -19.43 12.93 -4.01
CA TYR A 116 -19.03 11.55 -4.29
C TYR A 116 -17.90 11.50 -5.34
N ALA A 117 -18.06 12.16 -6.48
CA ALA A 117 -17.05 12.18 -7.54
C ALA A 117 -15.75 12.86 -7.09
N LEU A 118 -15.85 14.00 -6.40
CA LEU A 118 -14.68 14.72 -5.87
C LEU A 118 -13.86 13.86 -4.91
N PHE A 119 -14.50 13.26 -3.91
CA PHE A 119 -13.83 12.35 -2.97
C PHE A 119 -13.33 11.10 -3.69
N GLY A 120 -13.96 10.69 -4.78
CA GLY A 120 -13.48 9.57 -5.59
C GLY A 120 -12.20 9.86 -6.36
N VAL A 121 -12.07 11.07 -6.90
CA VAL A 121 -10.81 11.56 -7.46
C VAL A 121 -9.72 11.60 -6.38
N MET A 122 -10.03 12.09 -5.18
CA MET A 122 -9.07 12.11 -4.06
C MET A 122 -8.62 10.70 -3.66
N ALA A 123 -9.52 9.70 -3.67
CA ALA A 123 -9.16 8.31 -3.38
C ALA A 123 -8.16 7.73 -4.40
N LEU A 124 -8.38 8.02 -5.69
CA LEU A 124 -7.47 7.64 -6.77
C LEU A 124 -6.14 8.36 -6.70
N LEU A 125 -6.16 9.62 -6.28
CA LEU A 125 -4.96 10.42 -6.08
C LEU A 125 -4.05 9.91 -4.95
N PHE A 126 -4.58 9.07 -4.05
CA PHE A 126 -3.76 8.31 -3.09
C PHE A 126 -3.26 6.98 -3.67
N LEU A 127 -4.14 6.26 -4.35
CA LEU A 127 -3.85 4.94 -4.89
C LEU A 127 -4.79 4.62 -6.06
N GLU A 128 -4.21 4.31 -7.20
CA GLU A 128 -4.93 4.02 -8.45
C GLU A 128 -5.84 2.79 -8.34
N SER A 129 -5.51 1.82 -7.48
CA SER A 129 -6.31 0.61 -7.27
C SER A 129 -7.73 0.90 -6.74
N ALA A 130 -7.98 2.10 -6.20
CA ALA A 130 -9.32 2.54 -5.83
C ALA A 130 -10.27 2.61 -7.03
N ILE A 131 -9.75 2.57 -8.26
CA ILE A 131 -10.53 2.53 -9.51
C ILE A 131 -11.52 1.37 -9.52
N ALA A 132 -11.17 0.25 -8.86
CA ALA A 132 -12.02 -0.92 -8.75
C ALA A 132 -13.39 -0.58 -8.11
N PHE A 133 -13.44 0.33 -7.15
CA PHE A 133 -14.70 0.78 -6.53
C PHE A 133 -15.60 1.49 -7.54
N TYR A 134 -15.04 2.41 -8.32
CA TYR A 134 -15.78 3.24 -9.25
C TYR A 134 -16.23 2.47 -10.50
N ILE A 135 -15.42 1.52 -10.97
CA ILE A 135 -15.82 0.56 -12.02
C ILE A 135 -17.00 -0.28 -11.53
N ALA A 136 -16.94 -0.83 -10.31
CA ALA A 136 -18.02 -1.64 -9.76
C ALA A 136 -19.34 -0.85 -9.66
N ILE A 137 -19.30 0.41 -9.20
CA ILE A 137 -20.47 1.30 -9.13
C ILE A 137 -21.02 1.63 -10.53
N SER A 138 -20.14 1.85 -11.50
CA SER A 138 -20.53 2.09 -12.89
C SER A 138 -21.28 0.89 -13.47
N LEU A 139 -20.77 -0.33 -13.27
CA LEU A 139 -21.42 -1.58 -13.71
C LEU A 139 -22.78 -1.80 -13.02
N ILE A 140 -22.86 -1.53 -11.71
CA ILE A 140 -24.14 -1.58 -10.98
C ILE A 140 -25.14 -0.60 -11.59
N SER A 141 -24.71 0.60 -11.93
CA SER A 141 -25.57 1.65 -12.50
C SER A 141 -26.07 1.26 -13.88
N ILE A 142 -25.20 0.74 -14.75
CA ILE A 142 -25.55 0.19 -16.06
C ILE A 142 -26.61 -0.92 -15.91
N PHE A 143 -26.39 -1.86 -14.99
CA PHE A 143 -27.35 -2.94 -14.76
C PHE A 143 -28.73 -2.43 -14.30
N HIS A 144 -28.78 -1.41 -13.44
CA HIS A 144 -30.05 -0.80 -13.02
C HIS A 144 -30.74 -0.03 -14.14
N LEU A 145 -29.97 0.62 -15.03
CA LEU A 145 -30.48 1.28 -16.23
C LEU A 145 -31.09 0.28 -17.20
N MET A 146 -30.44 -0.87 -17.45
CA MET A 146 -30.97 -1.95 -18.27
C MET A 146 -32.31 -2.48 -17.73
N LYS A 147 -32.48 -2.48 -16.40
CA LYS A 147 -33.74 -2.87 -15.73
C LYS A 147 -34.78 -1.75 -15.66
N LYS A 148 -34.54 -0.59 -16.30
CA LYS A 148 -35.40 0.60 -16.28
C LYS A 148 -35.79 1.07 -14.86
N LYS A 149 -34.92 0.86 -13.87
CA LYS A 149 -35.15 1.32 -12.48
C LYS A 149 -34.56 2.71 -12.30
N ASN A 150 -35.32 3.66 -11.73
CA ASN A 150 -34.86 5.00 -11.38
C ASN A 150 -33.90 5.62 -12.42
N MET A 151 -34.34 5.67 -13.69
CA MET A 151 -33.44 5.92 -14.82
C MET A 151 -32.64 7.22 -14.69
N ASP A 152 -33.29 8.32 -14.29
CA ASP A 152 -32.62 9.62 -14.19
C ASP A 152 -31.52 9.63 -13.13
N TYR A 153 -31.80 9.05 -11.96
CA TYR A 153 -30.82 8.92 -10.90
C TYR A 153 -29.64 8.04 -11.32
N ASN A 154 -29.90 6.88 -11.92
CA ASN A 154 -28.82 5.96 -12.32
C ASN A 154 -27.99 6.50 -13.49
N LYS A 155 -28.56 7.31 -14.39
CA LYS A 155 -27.80 8.04 -15.41
C LYS A 155 -26.83 9.02 -14.77
N GLN A 156 -27.28 9.76 -13.75
CA GLN A 156 -26.41 10.67 -13.02
C GLN A 156 -25.33 9.91 -12.26
N VAL A 157 -25.67 8.84 -11.53
CA VAL A 157 -24.67 8.02 -10.82
C VAL A 157 -23.62 7.49 -11.78
N LEU A 158 -24.01 6.96 -12.94
CA LEU A 158 -23.08 6.50 -13.98
C LEU A 158 -22.18 7.63 -14.47
N GLY A 159 -22.74 8.81 -14.77
CA GLY A 159 -21.96 9.96 -15.20
C GLY A 159 -20.92 10.39 -14.16
N TYR A 160 -21.32 10.47 -12.88
CA TYR A 160 -20.41 10.85 -11.79
C TYR A 160 -19.45 9.74 -11.39
N SER A 161 -19.78 8.46 -11.55
CA SER A 161 -18.87 7.34 -11.27
C SER A 161 -17.77 7.19 -12.32
N LEU A 162 -17.99 7.69 -13.53
CA LEU A 162 -16.96 7.76 -14.57
C LEU A 162 -15.96 8.90 -14.37
N VAL A 163 -16.30 9.95 -13.61
CA VAL A 163 -15.40 11.10 -13.38
C VAL A 163 -14.06 10.68 -12.77
N PRO A 164 -14.00 9.89 -11.67
CA PRO A 164 -12.73 9.38 -11.14
C PRO A 164 -11.92 8.58 -12.20
N SER A 165 -12.60 7.75 -13.00
CA SER A 165 -11.94 6.97 -14.05
C SER A 165 -11.37 7.83 -15.16
N LEU A 166 -12.12 8.82 -15.63
CA LEU A 166 -11.65 9.78 -16.63
C LEU A 166 -10.48 10.59 -16.10
N PHE A 167 -10.53 11.03 -14.84
CA PHE A 167 -9.41 11.71 -14.21
C PHE A 167 -8.14 10.86 -14.21
N LEU A 168 -8.23 9.58 -13.84
CA LEU A 168 -7.08 8.67 -13.85
C LEU A 168 -6.52 8.46 -15.26
N VAL A 169 -7.38 8.31 -16.26
CA VAL A 169 -6.95 8.23 -17.67
C VAL A 169 -6.25 9.53 -18.10
N SER A 170 -6.80 10.69 -17.75
CA SER A 170 -6.17 11.98 -18.02
C SER A 170 -4.83 12.12 -17.30
N PHE A 171 -4.72 11.64 -16.05
CA PHE A 171 -3.48 11.64 -15.28
C PHE A 171 -2.39 10.86 -16.02
N PHE A 172 -2.68 9.61 -16.44
CA PHE A 172 -1.71 8.79 -17.17
C PHE A 172 -1.42 9.32 -18.58
N LEU A 173 -2.40 9.96 -19.23
CA LEU A 173 -2.17 10.60 -20.52
C LEU A 173 -1.24 11.81 -20.37
N CYS A 174 -1.44 12.63 -19.34
CA CYS A 174 -0.53 13.74 -19.02
C CYS A 174 0.87 13.21 -18.73
N GLU A 175 0.99 12.17 -17.87
CA GLU A 175 2.25 11.52 -17.58
C GLU A 175 2.96 11.07 -18.87
N TYR A 176 2.25 10.35 -19.74
CA TYR A 176 2.79 9.90 -21.03
C TYR A 176 3.26 11.06 -21.92
N ILE A 177 2.51 12.16 -21.99
CA ILE A 177 2.89 13.33 -22.79
C ILE A 177 4.17 13.98 -22.22
N THR A 178 4.29 14.03 -20.90
CA THR A 178 5.43 14.68 -20.23
C THR A 178 6.69 13.83 -20.22
N THR A 179 6.60 12.51 -20.02
CA THR A 179 7.77 11.62 -19.86
C THR A 179 8.08 10.80 -21.11
N GLY A 180 7.13 10.68 -22.05
CA GLY A 180 7.22 9.75 -23.16
C GLY A 180 6.95 8.28 -22.79
N GLU A 181 6.74 7.96 -21.51
CA GLU A 181 6.44 6.61 -21.00
C GLU A 181 5.13 6.61 -20.19
N ILE A 182 4.27 5.61 -20.41
CA ILE A 182 3.18 5.33 -19.45
C ILE A 182 3.83 4.64 -18.27
N SER A 183 3.70 5.21 -17.06
CA SER A 183 4.10 4.65 -15.77
C SER A 183 4.50 3.17 -15.84
N ASN A 184 5.79 2.92 -15.59
CA ASN A 184 6.39 1.57 -15.67
C ASN A 184 5.68 0.52 -14.80
N HIS A 185 4.89 0.96 -13.81
CA HIS A 185 4.15 0.10 -12.90
C HIS A 185 2.95 -0.61 -13.57
N ILE A 186 2.29 0.04 -14.54
CA ILE A 186 1.20 -0.57 -15.30
C ILE A 186 1.77 -1.44 -16.42
N THR A 187 2.79 -0.95 -17.12
CA THR A 187 3.14 -1.45 -18.45
C THR A 187 4.28 -2.47 -18.46
N ARG A 188 5.32 -2.34 -17.62
CA ARG A 188 6.51 -3.22 -17.70
C ARG A 188 6.46 -4.43 -16.77
N HIS A 189 6.23 -4.27 -15.47
CA HIS A 189 6.40 -5.43 -14.55
C HIS A 189 5.19 -6.35 -14.41
N VAL A 190 3.98 -5.81 -14.41
CA VAL A 190 2.77 -6.61 -14.17
C VAL A 190 2.29 -7.28 -15.45
N ILE A 191 2.28 -6.52 -16.56
CA ILE A 191 1.71 -6.96 -17.83
C ILE A 191 2.71 -7.84 -18.60
N SER A 192 4.00 -7.47 -18.71
CA SER A 192 4.97 -8.30 -19.45
C SER A 192 5.20 -9.63 -18.75
N ASN A 193 5.43 -9.65 -17.43
CA ASN A 193 5.65 -10.91 -16.70
C ASN A 193 4.43 -11.85 -16.73
N ARG A 194 3.19 -11.34 -16.83
CA ARG A 194 1.96 -12.16 -16.86
C ARG A 194 1.41 -12.45 -18.25
N LEU A 195 1.77 -11.68 -19.27
CA LEU A 195 1.44 -11.96 -20.66
C LEU A 195 2.52 -12.84 -21.33
N ASP A 196 3.80 -12.66 -20.98
CA ASP A 196 4.90 -13.47 -21.51
C ASP A 196 4.94 -14.85 -20.85
N SER A 197 4.53 -14.96 -19.59
CA SER A 197 4.14 -16.25 -19.04
C SER A 197 2.74 -16.57 -19.55
N SER A 198 2.56 -17.76 -20.12
CA SER A 198 1.27 -18.32 -20.54
C SER A 198 0.35 -18.62 -19.34
N VAL A 199 0.16 -17.65 -18.44
CA VAL A 199 -0.76 -17.68 -17.31
C VAL A 199 -2.17 -17.48 -17.87
N GLY A 200 -2.62 -18.45 -18.65
CA GLY A 200 -4.04 -18.68 -18.86
C GLY A 200 -4.71 -19.02 -17.53
N TRP A 201 -6.00 -19.37 -17.60
CA TRP A 201 -6.77 -19.84 -16.45
C TRP A 201 -6.03 -20.87 -15.56
N LEU A 202 -5.15 -21.68 -16.16
CA LEU A 202 -4.32 -22.64 -15.46
C LEU A 202 -3.36 -21.98 -14.44
N GLY A 203 -2.59 -20.96 -14.82
CA GLY A 203 -1.65 -20.31 -13.88
C GLY A 203 -2.37 -19.54 -12.78
N LEU A 204 -3.57 -19.01 -13.07
CA LEU A 204 -4.42 -18.42 -12.04
C LEU A 204 -4.89 -19.47 -11.01
N MET A 205 -5.18 -20.68 -11.46
CA MET A 205 -5.57 -21.80 -10.59
C MET A 205 -4.38 -22.43 -9.84
N THR A 206 -3.17 -22.45 -10.41
CA THR A 206 -2.00 -23.10 -9.79
C THR A 206 -1.17 -22.18 -8.92
N ASP A 207 -1.12 -20.88 -9.19
CA ASP A 207 -0.23 -19.96 -8.48
C ASP A 207 -1.00 -18.98 -7.59
N VAL A 208 -2.04 -18.37 -8.15
CA VAL A 208 -2.78 -17.30 -7.47
C VAL A 208 -3.76 -17.89 -6.45
N LEU A 209 -4.57 -18.87 -6.86
CA LEU A 209 -5.57 -19.48 -5.99
C LEU A 209 -4.94 -20.15 -4.74
N PRO A 210 -3.83 -20.89 -4.83
CA PRO A 210 -3.19 -21.46 -3.65
C PRO A 210 -2.57 -20.41 -2.74
N ARG A 211 -2.01 -19.31 -3.28
CA ARG A 211 -1.56 -18.18 -2.46
C ARG A 211 -2.72 -17.52 -1.73
N TYR A 212 -3.86 -17.34 -2.40
CA TYR A 212 -5.09 -16.92 -1.74
C TYR A 212 -5.51 -17.93 -0.69
N ALA A 213 -5.52 -19.24 -0.98
CA ALA A 213 -5.93 -20.26 -0.03
C ALA A 213 -4.99 -20.35 1.20
N ILE A 214 -3.68 -20.18 1.02
CA ILE A 214 -2.68 -20.13 2.08
C ILE A 214 -2.87 -18.84 2.89
N THR A 215 -2.92 -17.70 2.22
CA THR A 215 -3.14 -16.40 2.89
C THR A 215 -4.49 -16.38 3.59
N PHE A 216 -5.52 -16.95 2.98
CA PHE A 216 -6.81 -17.16 3.61
C PHE A 216 -6.60 -18.07 4.80
N LYS A 217 -6.07 -19.29 4.69
CA LYS A 217 -5.84 -20.21 5.82
C LYS A 217 -5.10 -19.54 7.00
N GLU A 218 -4.01 -18.83 6.71
CA GLU A 218 -3.17 -18.12 7.67
C GLU A 218 -3.89 -16.92 8.30
N ASN A 219 -4.64 -16.16 7.51
CA ASN A 219 -5.40 -14.99 7.96
C ASN A 219 -6.88 -15.28 8.24
N PHE A 220 -7.32 -16.53 8.16
CA PHE A 220 -8.71 -17.01 8.31
C PHE A 220 -9.15 -16.92 9.75
N SER A 221 -9.22 -15.69 10.26
CA SER A 221 -9.79 -15.46 11.57
C SER A 221 -11.19 -16.08 11.61
N PRO A 222 -11.62 -16.71 12.71
CA PRO A 222 -13.01 -17.12 12.92
C PRO A 222 -14.02 -16.03 12.52
N ILE A 223 -13.61 -14.77 12.57
CA ILE A 223 -14.32 -13.59 12.06
C ILE A 223 -14.72 -13.73 10.58
N PHE A 224 -13.83 -14.18 9.70
CA PHE A 224 -14.13 -14.32 8.27
C PHE A 224 -15.23 -15.37 8.06
N LEU A 225 -15.09 -16.54 8.68
CA LEU A 225 -16.09 -17.61 8.58
C LEU A 225 -17.43 -17.17 9.17
N LEU A 226 -17.41 -16.56 10.36
CA LEU A 226 -18.60 -15.99 10.98
C LEU A 226 -19.24 -14.91 10.11
N SER A 227 -18.45 -14.06 9.46
CA SER A 227 -18.94 -13.00 8.57
C SER A 227 -19.56 -13.58 7.31
N CYS A 228 -18.91 -14.56 6.66
CA CYS A 228 -19.43 -15.24 5.49
C CYS A 228 -20.71 -16.02 5.79
N VAL A 229 -20.75 -16.76 6.90
CA VAL A 229 -21.95 -17.45 7.38
C VAL A 229 -23.05 -16.45 7.69
N SER A 230 -22.74 -15.34 8.37
CA SER A 230 -23.68 -14.24 8.63
C SER A 230 -24.25 -13.66 7.32
N LEU A 231 -23.41 -13.50 6.30
CA LEU A 231 -23.79 -12.99 4.98
C LEU A 231 -24.73 -13.95 4.25
N VAL A 232 -24.43 -15.26 4.27
CA VAL A 232 -25.28 -16.30 3.68
C VAL A 232 -26.61 -16.38 4.42
N ILE A 233 -26.60 -16.43 5.76
CA ILE A 233 -27.83 -16.49 6.56
C ILE A 233 -28.66 -15.23 6.34
N TYR A 234 -28.04 -14.05 6.34
CA TYR A 234 -28.72 -12.80 6.02
C TYR A 234 -29.37 -12.86 4.63
N HIS A 235 -28.66 -13.35 3.62
CA HIS A 235 -29.21 -13.44 2.26
C HIS A 235 -30.36 -14.44 2.14
N VAL A 236 -30.24 -15.60 2.79
CA VAL A 236 -31.24 -16.67 2.75
C VAL A 236 -32.49 -16.30 3.53
N LEU A 237 -32.33 -15.82 4.78
CA LEU A 237 -33.46 -15.54 5.67
C LEU A 237 -34.17 -14.22 5.35
N TYR A 238 -33.45 -13.19 4.92
CA TYR A 238 -34.00 -11.83 4.75
C TYR A 238 -34.34 -11.46 3.30
N LYS A 239 -34.43 -12.45 2.40
CA LYS A 239 -34.80 -12.30 0.99
C LYS A 239 -36.11 -11.52 0.75
N ARG A 240 -36.95 -11.31 1.77
CA ARG A 240 -38.34 -10.81 1.67
C ARG A 240 -38.65 -9.41 2.19
N LYS A 241 -37.82 -8.71 3.01
CA LYS A 241 -38.34 -7.56 3.78
C LYS A 241 -37.78 -6.15 3.55
N SER A 242 -36.73 -5.94 2.75
CA SER A 242 -36.32 -4.57 2.40
C SER A 242 -35.37 -4.54 1.20
N TRP A 243 -35.88 -4.08 0.05
CA TRP A 243 -35.07 -3.79 -1.14
C TRP A 243 -33.98 -2.74 -0.86
N PHE A 244 -34.17 -1.89 0.16
CA PHE A 244 -33.29 -0.78 0.49
C PHE A 244 -32.04 -1.21 1.28
N LEU A 245 -32.18 -2.15 2.21
CA LEU A 245 -31.05 -2.77 2.94
C LEU A 245 -30.22 -3.69 2.02
N ILE A 246 -30.88 -4.38 1.09
CA ILE A 246 -30.22 -5.23 0.09
C ILE A 246 -29.43 -4.39 -0.93
N SER A 247 -29.80 -3.14 -1.17
CA SER A 247 -29.05 -2.26 -2.09
C SER A 247 -27.75 -1.75 -1.44
N GLY A 248 -27.77 -1.37 -0.16
CA GLY A 248 -26.54 -1.01 0.58
C GLY A 248 -25.51 -2.14 0.62
N VAL A 249 -25.96 -3.37 0.96
CA VAL A 249 -25.11 -4.57 0.98
C VAL A 249 -24.54 -4.89 -0.41
N LYS A 250 -25.32 -4.75 -1.49
CA LYS A 250 -24.81 -4.97 -2.86
C LYS A 250 -23.83 -3.91 -3.31
N ILE A 251 -24.07 -2.65 -2.93
CA ILE A 251 -23.18 -1.51 -3.21
C ILE A 251 -21.83 -1.67 -2.51
N LEU A 252 -21.71 -2.52 -1.48
CA LEU A 252 -20.47 -2.67 -0.70
C LEU A 252 -19.75 -3.99 -0.95
N PHE A 253 -20.49 -5.08 -1.14
CA PHE A 253 -19.88 -6.38 -1.44
C PHE A 253 -19.30 -6.40 -2.85
N LEU A 254 -19.97 -5.79 -3.82
CA LEU A 254 -19.51 -5.83 -5.20
C LEU A 254 -18.19 -5.06 -5.39
N PRO A 255 -18.01 -3.84 -4.85
CA PRO A 255 -16.71 -3.19 -4.91
C PRO A 255 -15.59 -3.94 -4.18
N ALA A 256 -15.87 -4.55 -3.03
CA ALA A 256 -14.88 -5.38 -2.33
C ALA A 256 -14.46 -6.60 -3.19
N LEU A 257 -15.43 -7.24 -3.84
CA LEU A 257 -15.17 -8.35 -4.75
C LEU A 257 -14.41 -7.88 -6.00
N PHE A 258 -14.77 -6.75 -6.58
CA PHE A 258 -14.04 -6.17 -7.72
C PHE A 258 -12.63 -5.76 -7.33
N TYR A 259 -12.42 -5.24 -6.12
CA TYR A 259 -11.08 -4.97 -5.60
C TYR A 259 -10.28 -6.27 -5.50
N LEU A 260 -10.85 -7.33 -4.93
CA LEU A 260 -10.20 -8.65 -4.89
C LEU A 260 -9.84 -9.17 -6.29
N LEU A 261 -10.80 -9.13 -7.23
CA LEU A 261 -10.58 -9.55 -8.61
C LEU A 261 -9.51 -8.68 -9.27
N PHE A 262 -9.54 -7.37 -9.04
CA PHE A 262 -8.54 -6.44 -9.56
C PHE A 262 -7.13 -6.86 -9.14
N PHE A 263 -6.90 -7.12 -7.85
CA PHE A 263 -5.58 -7.56 -7.38
C PHE A 263 -5.22 -8.97 -7.86
N THR A 264 -6.21 -9.86 -8.00
CA THR A 264 -6.02 -11.22 -8.54
C THR A 264 -5.49 -11.17 -9.98
N PHE A 265 -6.09 -10.35 -10.83
CA PHE A 265 -5.79 -10.31 -12.27
C PHE A 265 -4.67 -9.33 -12.62
N PHE A 266 -4.63 -8.16 -11.98
CA PHE A 266 -3.83 -7.01 -12.41
C PHE A 266 -2.75 -6.57 -11.43
N SER A 267 -2.47 -7.32 -10.35
CA SER A 267 -1.36 -6.97 -9.46
C SER A 267 -0.67 -8.21 -8.91
N GLU A 268 0.59 -8.08 -8.51
CA GLU A 268 1.21 -9.06 -7.65
C GLU A 268 0.48 -9.08 -6.31
N PHE A 269 -0.16 -10.20 -6.00
CA PHE A 269 -0.88 -10.38 -4.75
C PHE A 269 0.10 -10.26 -3.58
N GLN A 270 -0.05 -9.20 -2.77
CA GLN A 270 0.79 -8.90 -1.61
C GLN A 270 0.18 -9.46 -0.31
N GLY A 271 -0.61 -10.52 -0.41
CA GLY A 271 -1.11 -11.26 0.75
C GLY A 271 -2.14 -10.47 1.57
N GLY A 272 -1.86 -10.30 2.86
CA GLY A 272 -2.80 -9.72 3.83
C GLY A 272 -3.18 -8.27 3.53
N ARG A 273 -2.34 -7.52 2.81
CA ARG A 273 -2.60 -6.11 2.45
C ARG A 273 -3.81 -5.98 1.54
N ASP A 274 -3.90 -6.81 0.51
CA ASP A 274 -4.96 -6.73 -0.49
C ASP A 274 -6.30 -7.26 0.05
N LEU A 275 -6.24 -8.18 1.02
CA LEU A 275 -7.41 -8.68 1.73
C LEU A 275 -7.99 -7.69 2.75
N TYR A 276 -7.25 -6.64 3.11
CA TYR A 276 -7.67 -5.66 4.13
C TYR A 276 -9.03 -5.01 3.82
N VAL A 277 -9.25 -4.67 2.55
CA VAL A 277 -10.52 -4.12 2.05
C VAL A 277 -11.68 -5.08 2.30
N ILE A 278 -11.46 -6.37 2.07
CA ILE A 278 -12.48 -7.40 2.29
C ILE A 278 -12.78 -7.51 3.79
N PHE A 279 -11.76 -7.55 4.64
CA PHE A 279 -11.94 -7.63 6.08
C PHE A 279 -12.76 -6.47 6.63
N LEU A 280 -12.53 -5.24 6.15
CA LEU A 280 -13.35 -4.06 6.47
C LEU A 280 -14.84 -4.31 6.22
N PHE A 281 -15.19 -4.75 5.02
CA PHE A 281 -16.59 -4.99 4.66
C PHE A 281 -17.18 -6.17 5.43
N LEU A 282 -16.41 -7.22 5.68
CA LEU A 282 -16.84 -8.36 6.48
C LEU A 282 -17.15 -7.98 7.93
N ILE A 283 -16.31 -7.15 8.56
CA ILE A 283 -16.58 -6.62 9.92
C ILE A 283 -17.90 -5.84 9.92
N PHE A 284 -18.11 -4.99 8.92
CA PHE A 284 -19.37 -4.27 8.78
C PHE A 284 -20.57 -5.24 8.68
N TYR A 285 -20.51 -6.24 7.79
CA TYR A 285 -21.60 -7.21 7.63
C TYR A 285 -21.87 -8.04 8.87
N PHE A 286 -20.81 -8.45 9.56
CA PHE A 286 -20.93 -9.22 10.78
C PHE A 286 -21.71 -8.45 11.85
N PHE A 287 -21.35 -7.20 12.13
CA PHE A 287 -22.09 -6.42 13.13
C PHE A 287 -23.48 -5.99 12.68
N GLN A 288 -23.67 -5.79 11.38
CA GLN A 288 -25.01 -5.59 10.82
C GLN A 288 -25.89 -6.82 11.05
N TYR A 289 -25.36 -8.02 10.87
CA TYR A 289 -26.07 -9.26 11.15
C TYR A 289 -26.34 -9.46 12.64
N VAL A 290 -25.37 -9.18 13.52
CA VAL A 290 -25.56 -9.22 14.97
C VAL A 290 -26.71 -8.29 15.39
N ASP A 291 -26.74 -7.06 14.86
CA ASP A 291 -27.81 -6.09 15.14
C ASP A 291 -29.21 -6.59 14.75
N LEU A 292 -29.29 -7.32 13.63
CA LEU A 292 -30.55 -7.88 13.15
C LEU A 292 -31.04 -9.03 14.02
N ILE A 293 -30.14 -9.84 14.58
CA ILE A 293 -30.51 -10.95 15.47
C ILE A 293 -30.83 -10.43 16.88
N THR A 294 -30.05 -9.48 17.37
CA THR A 294 -30.12 -9.06 18.76
C THR A 294 -29.69 -7.62 18.96
N SER A 295 -30.52 -6.88 19.69
CA SER A 295 -30.23 -5.52 20.11
C SER A 295 -29.46 -5.46 21.44
N ARG A 296 -29.04 -6.61 22.01
CA ARG A 296 -28.38 -6.67 23.31
C ARG A 296 -26.90 -6.33 23.21
N LYS A 297 -26.49 -5.25 23.90
CA LYS A 297 -25.08 -4.78 23.95
C LYS A 297 -24.08 -5.87 24.37
N LEU A 298 -24.48 -6.80 25.24
CA LEU A 298 -23.64 -7.91 25.70
C LEU A 298 -23.16 -8.79 24.54
N VAL A 299 -24.00 -9.02 23.53
CA VAL A 299 -23.62 -9.87 22.38
C VAL A 299 -22.53 -9.19 21.56
N TYR A 300 -22.63 -7.88 21.33
CA TYR A 300 -21.58 -7.11 20.66
C TYR A 300 -20.25 -7.17 21.41
N ALA A 301 -20.30 -7.02 22.75
CA ALA A 301 -19.11 -7.09 23.58
C ALA A 301 -18.46 -8.48 23.52
N LEU A 302 -19.25 -9.55 23.56
CA LEU A 302 -18.74 -10.92 23.37
C LEU A 302 -18.14 -11.13 21.98
N CYS A 303 -18.80 -10.63 20.94
CA CYS A 303 -18.26 -10.69 19.58
C CYS A 303 -16.95 -9.92 19.44
N LEU A 304 -16.83 -8.74 20.07
CA LEU A 304 -15.59 -7.98 20.13
C LEU A 304 -14.47 -8.76 20.83
N LEU A 305 -14.77 -9.40 21.96
CA LEU A 305 -13.80 -10.21 22.69
C LEU A 305 -13.31 -11.38 21.84
N VAL A 306 -14.21 -12.06 21.13
CA VAL A 306 -13.86 -13.14 20.18
C VAL A 306 -13.02 -12.60 19.03
N ILE A 307 -13.37 -11.42 18.48
CA ILE A 307 -12.60 -10.76 17.42
C ILE A 307 -11.19 -10.45 17.92
N ALA A 308 -11.05 -9.81 19.08
CA ALA A 308 -9.78 -9.46 19.67
C ALA A 308 -8.93 -10.70 19.94
N GLN A 309 -9.49 -11.69 20.65
CA GLN A 309 -8.77 -12.91 21.00
C GLN A 309 -8.36 -13.73 19.76
N GLY A 310 -9.26 -13.88 18.79
CA GLY A 310 -8.99 -14.56 17.52
C GLY A 310 -7.90 -13.87 16.69
N SER A 311 -7.89 -12.54 16.71
CA SER A 311 -6.89 -11.75 15.96
C SER A 311 -5.50 -11.81 16.63
N TYR A 312 -5.43 -11.71 17.96
CA TYR A 312 -4.16 -11.73 18.69
C TYR A 312 -3.54 -13.12 18.84
N SER A 313 -4.36 -14.17 18.99
CA SER A 313 -3.86 -15.55 19.10
C SER A 313 -3.04 -15.98 17.86
N ARG A 314 -3.37 -15.46 16.67
CA ARG A 314 -2.62 -15.72 15.43
C ARG A 314 -1.39 -14.84 15.27
N LEU A 315 -1.36 -13.65 15.87
CA LEU A 315 -0.14 -12.85 15.84
C LEU A 315 1.01 -13.50 16.61
N ASN A 316 0.72 -14.29 17.63
CA ASN A 316 1.78 -14.89 18.44
C ASN A 316 2.71 -15.81 17.64
N SER A 317 2.31 -16.35 16.48
CA SER A 317 3.18 -17.15 15.61
C SER A 317 3.88 -16.34 14.52
N THR A 318 3.15 -15.47 13.81
CA THR A 318 3.64 -14.80 12.59
C THR A 318 3.81 -13.30 12.77
N GLY A 319 2.97 -12.67 13.59
CA GLY A 319 3.15 -11.27 13.97
C GLY A 319 4.32 -11.06 14.90
N ARG A 320 4.68 -12.05 15.72
CA ARG A 320 5.86 -11.97 16.58
C ARG A 320 7.13 -11.94 15.75
N SER A 321 7.22 -12.76 14.70
CA SER A 321 8.34 -12.70 13.76
C SER A 321 8.34 -11.38 13.00
N HIS A 322 7.23 -10.95 12.40
CA HIS A 322 7.19 -9.68 11.67
C HIS A 322 7.42 -8.45 12.56
N PHE A 323 6.85 -8.39 13.77
CA PHE A 323 7.12 -7.31 14.72
C PHE A 323 8.57 -7.34 15.20
N GLN A 324 9.14 -8.52 15.47
CA GLN A 324 10.56 -8.63 15.78
C GLN A 324 11.44 -8.23 14.60
N THR A 325 11.06 -8.58 13.37
CA THR A 325 11.77 -8.18 12.15
C THR A 325 11.67 -6.68 11.95
N SER A 326 10.50 -6.05 12.09
CA SER A 326 10.34 -4.60 12.01
C SER A 326 11.03 -3.86 13.15
N LEU A 327 11.07 -4.43 14.36
CA LEU A 327 11.79 -3.87 15.50
C LEU A 327 13.32 -4.02 15.32
N GLN A 328 13.79 -5.14 14.75
CA GLN A 328 15.18 -5.35 14.38
C GLN A 328 15.59 -4.45 13.22
N GLU A 329 14.74 -4.27 12.21
CA GLU A 329 14.91 -3.30 11.12
C GLU A 329 15.03 -1.88 11.69
N TYR A 330 14.17 -1.53 12.64
CA TYR A 330 14.21 -0.24 13.33
C TYR A 330 15.52 -0.01 14.10
N GLN A 331 15.96 -1.00 14.88
CA GLN A 331 17.23 -0.94 15.59
C GLN A 331 18.42 -0.86 14.63
N ARG A 332 18.32 -1.55 13.49
CA ARG A 332 19.34 -1.51 12.43
C ARG A 332 19.40 -0.16 11.74
N GLU A 333 18.27 0.49 11.47
CA GLU A 333 18.22 1.81 10.82
C GLU A 333 19.00 2.87 11.61
N ASP A 334 18.83 2.92 12.93
CA ASP A 334 19.58 3.83 13.81
C ASP A 334 21.10 3.51 13.79
N ILE A 335 21.47 2.22 13.82
CA ILE A 335 22.86 1.77 13.76
C ILE A 335 23.50 2.12 12.39
N TYR A 336 22.76 1.98 11.28
CA TYR A 336 23.27 2.29 9.93
C TYR A 336 23.39 3.77 9.67
N LYS A 337 22.48 4.59 10.23
CA LYS A 337 22.60 6.05 10.16
C LYS A 337 23.87 6.51 10.89
N GLU A 338 24.08 6.03 12.12
CA GLU A 338 25.29 6.32 12.89
C GLU A 338 26.55 5.82 12.17
N PHE A 339 26.49 4.66 11.54
CA PHE A 339 27.62 4.09 10.78
C PHE A 339 27.92 4.90 9.50
N THR A 340 26.89 5.31 8.76
CA THR A 340 27.03 6.15 7.55
C THR A 340 27.59 7.52 7.92
N GLU A 341 27.09 8.16 8.98
CA GLU A 341 27.61 9.43 9.49
C GLU A 341 29.09 9.31 9.88
N LYS A 342 29.49 8.22 10.58
CA LYS A 342 30.89 7.94 10.91
C LYS A 342 31.79 7.65 9.71
N ILE A 343 31.25 7.07 8.63
CA ILE A 343 32.01 6.90 7.38
C ILE A 343 32.21 8.25 6.72
N LEU A 344 31.16 9.08 6.65
CA LEU A 344 31.22 10.41 6.04
C LEU A 344 32.15 11.35 6.80
N GLU A 345 32.20 11.28 8.13
CA GLU A 345 33.18 12.03 8.94
C GLU A 345 34.64 11.62 8.66
N LYS A 346 34.87 10.39 8.19
CA LYS A 346 36.22 9.87 7.88
C LYS A 346 36.62 10.03 6.42
N VAL A 347 35.66 10.26 5.54
CA VAL A 347 35.90 10.49 4.11
C VAL A 347 35.83 12.00 3.91
N ASP A 348 36.98 12.65 4.03
CA ASP A 348 37.20 14.11 3.99
C ASP A 348 36.81 14.80 2.67
N ASP A 349 36.12 14.08 1.76
CA ASP A 349 35.89 14.53 0.40
C ASP A 349 34.41 14.48 0.02
N HIS A 350 33.80 15.65 -0.12
CA HIS A 350 32.38 15.87 -0.41
C HIS A 350 31.91 15.40 -1.80
N LYS A 351 32.71 14.63 -2.54
CA LYS A 351 32.43 14.18 -3.92
C LYS A 351 32.26 12.66 -4.06
N CYS A 352 32.10 11.95 -2.95
CA CYS A 352 32.08 10.50 -2.92
C CYS A 352 30.66 9.91 -3.00
N TYR A 353 30.42 9.02 -3.98
CA TYR A 353 29.14 8.35 -4.21
C TYR A 353 29.01 7.06 -3.37
N VAL A 354 28.28 7.13 -2.25
CA VAL A 354 28.01 5.94 -1.43
C VAL A 354 26.92 5.07 -2.09
N SER A 355 27.32 3.95 -2.70
CA SER A 355 26.39 2.92 -3.16
C SER A 355 26.18 1.90 -2.04
N SER A 356 25.05 2.00 -1.33
CA SER A 356 24.65 1.02 -0.33
C SER A 356 23.79 -0.06 -1.00
N LYS A 357 24.38 -1.22 -1.32
CA LYS A 357 23.62 -2.43 -1.73
C LYS A 357 23.26 -3.29 -0.50
N PHE A 358 22.80 -2.65 0.57
CA PHE A 358 22.04 -3.33 1.62
C PHE A 358 20.57 -3.17 1.28
N PHE A 359 19.90 -4.27 0.94
CA PHE A 359 18.45 -4.30 0.78
C PHE A 359 17.82 -3.84 2.10
N TYR A 360 17.34 -2.60 2.18
CA TYR A 360 16.09 -2.21 2.87
C TYR A 360 15.74 -0.74 2.57
N ASN A 361 14.60 -0.55 1.88
CA ASN A 361 13.80 0.66 1.65
C ASN A 361 14.50 2.05 1.62
N ASN A 362 15.11 2.37 0.48
CA ASN A 362 15.01 3.59 -0.38
C ASN A 362 14.60 5.00 0.14
N ILE A 363 14.51 5.27 1.45
CA ILE A 363 14.01 6.56 1.96
C ILE A 363 15.14 7.50 2.39
N TYR A 364 16.25 7.00 2.94
CA TYR A 364 17.32 7.86 3.47
C TYR A 364 18.57 8.02 2.59
N CYS A 365 18.74 7.20 1.55
CA CYS A 365 19.81 7.42 0.57
C CYS A 365 19.49 8.56 -0.43
N ARG A 366 18.33 9.22 -0.34
CA ARG A 366 17.91 10.27 -1.30
C ARG A 366 18.80 11.52 -1.34
N ASN A 367 19.64 11.76 -0.34
CA ASN A 367 20.63 12.86 -0.36
C ASN A 367 21.98 12.46 -0.96
N PHE A 368 22.12 11.20 -1.39
CA PHE A 368 23.28 10.70 -2.11
C PHE A 368 22.77 10.19 -3.46
N TYR A 369 23.42 10.55 -4.56
CA TYR A 369 23.08 10.05 -5.90
C TYR A 369 23.44 8.56 -6.05
N GLY A 370 22.83 7.69 -5.26
CA GLY A 370 22.93 6.24 -5.37
C GLY A 370 21.69 5.70 -6.07
N VAL A 371 21.71 5.69 -7.40
CA VAL A 371 20.79 4.83 -8.14
C VAL A 371 21.12 3.39 -7.73
N GLN A 372 20.10 2.62 -7.34
CA GLN A 372 20.18 1.20 -7.06
C GLN A 372 20.49 0.47 -8.37
N GLU A 373 21.72 0.59 -8.87
CA GLU A 373 22.13 0.00 -10.13
C GLU A 373 22.53 -1.45 -9.91
N ASP A 374 22.07 -2.30 -10.84
CA ASP A 374 22.57 -3.66 -10.91
C ASP A 374 24.09 -3.62 -11.09
N ILE A 375 24.82 -4.64 -10.60
CA ILE A 375 26.30 -4.68 -10.75
C ILE A 375 26.68 -4.54 -12.25
N GLU A 376 25.81 -5.02 -13.14
CA GLU A 376 25.94 -4.87 -14.59
C GLU A 376 25.81 -3.43 -15.12
N GLN A 377 25.06 -2.57 -14.45
CA GLN A 377 24.98 -1.14 -14.79
C GLN A 377 26.16 -0.36 -14.21
N THR A 378 26.63 -0.75 -13.00
CA THR A 378 27.86 -0.16 -12.41
C THR A 378 29.10 -0.45 -13.26
N LYS A 379 29.14 -1.59 -13.98
CA LYS A 379 30.20 -1.93 -14.95
C LYS A 379 30.46 -0.86 -16.02
N LYS A 380 29.49 0.02 -16.30
CA LYS A 380 29.59 1.04 -17.36
C LYS A 380 30.04 2.42 -16.88
N LYS A 381 30.23 2.63 -15.57
CA LYS A 381 30.58 3.94 -15.01
C LYS A 381 32.06 4.04 -14.68
N SER A 382 32.68 5.12 -15.16
CA SER A 382 34.08 5.51 -14.90
C SER A 382 34.26 6.38 -13.65
N THR A 383 33.26 6.41 -12.74
CA THR A 383 33.27 7.29 -11.56
C THR A 383 33.58 6.52 -10.28
N PRO A 384 34.19 7.15 -9.26
CA PRO A 384 34.47 6.53 -7.98
C PRO A 384 33.18 6.06 -7.29
N PHE A 385 33.20 4.85 -6.69
CA PHE A 385 32.07 4.29 -5.99
C PHE A 385 32.49 3.55 -4.70
N PHE A 386 31.57 3.46 -3.75
CA PHE A 386 31.74 2.67 -2.52
C PHE A 386 30.92 1.40 -2.60
N VAL A 387 31.47 0.29 -2.11
CA VAL A 387 30.67 -0.92 -1.89
C VAL A 387 30.84 -1.40 -0.45
N LEU A 388 29.69 -1.54 0.22
CA LEU A 388 29.57 -2.17 1.54
C LEU A 388 29.36 -3.66 1.35
N LEU A 389 30.29 -4.48 1.87
CA LEU A 389 30.21 -5.93 1.79
C LEU A 389 30.28 -6.56 3.20
N SER A 390 29.42 -7.54 3.43
CA SER A 390 29.57 -8.47 4.56
C SER A 390 30.74 -9.40 4.30
N LYS A 391 31.43 -9.85 5.36
CA LYS A 391 32.56 -10.79 5.28
C LYS A 391 32.20 -12.12 4.60
N ASN A 392 30.92 -12.46 4.54
CA ASN A 392 30.41 -13.68 3.92
C ASN A 392 30.27 -13.58 2.38
N ASP A 393 30.42 -12.40 1.80
CA ASP A 393 30.29 -12.15 0.35
C ASP A 393 31.65 -12.20 -0.40
N LEU A 394 32.54 -13.13 -0.03
CA LEU A 394 33.89 -13.23 -0.61
C LEU A 394 33.90 -13.34 -2.15
N LYS A 395 32.94 -14.06 -2.75
CA LYS A 395 32.79 -14.15 -4.21
C LYS A 395 32.53 -12.80 -4.88
N LYS A 396 31.75 -11.93 -4.23
CA LYS A 396 31.44 -10.58 -4.76
C LYS A 396 32.62 -9.62 -4.65
N ILE A 397 33.55 -9.85 -3.71
CA ILE A 397 34.79 -9.08 -3.64
C ILE A 397 35.65 -9.33 -4.88
N GLU A 398 35.71 -10.57 -5.38
CA GLU A 398 36.45 -10.87 -6.61
C GLU A 398 35.79 -10.24 -7.85
N GLU A 399 34.46 -10.32 -7.94
CA GLU A 399 33.70 -9.63 -9.01
C GLU A 399 33.94 -8.11 -8.98
N LEU A 400 33.98 -7.49 -7.80
CA LEU A 400 34.24 -6.05 -7.68
C LEU A 400 35.68 -5.67 -8.02
N LYS A 401 36.65 -6.52 -7.70
CA LYS A 401 38.04 -6.33 -8.15
C LYS A 401 38.14 -6.39 -9.66
N GLU A 402 37.44 -7.34 -10.29
CA GLU A 402 37.40 -7.46 -11.75
C GLU A 402 36.77 -6.21 -12.39
N ILE A 403 35.67 -5.70 -11.82
CA ILE A 403 35.01 -4.48 -12.29
C ILE A 403 35.91 -3.25 -12.13
N ALA A 404 36.58 -3.11 -10.99
CA ALA A 404 37.49 -2.00 -10.74
C ALA A 404 38.69 -2.05 -11.69
N GLN A 405 39.28 -3.23 -11.91
CA GLN A 405 40.35 -3.44 -12.89
C GLN A 405 39.91 -3.07 -14.31
N ASN A 406 38.73 -3.52 -14.74
CA ASN A 406 38.19 -3.20 -16.07
C ASN A 406 37.92 -1.70 -16.28
N ASN A 407 37.81 -0.93 -15.19
CA ASN A 407 37.56 0.52 -15.23
C ASN A 407 38.77 1.38 -14.79
N ASN A 408 39.97 0.80 -14.65
CA ASN A 408 41.17 1.48 -14.16
C ASN A 408 40.96 2.17 -12.79
N LEU A 409 40.24 1.51 -11.87
CA LEU A 409 40.02 1.96 -10.51
C LEU A 409 40.82 1.09 -9.53
N VAL A 410 41.45 1.72 -8.55
CA VAL A 410 42.09 1.05 -7.42
C VAL A 410 41.04 0.80 -6.36
N LEU A 411 40.84 -0.47 -6.01
CA LEU A 411 39.92 -0.89 -4.97
C LEU A 411 40.65 -0.91 -3.60
N GLU A 412 40.57 0.19 -2.86
CA GLU A 412 41.23 0.34 -1.57
C GLU A 412 40.28 -0.06 -0.41
N LYS A 413 40.77 -0.91 0.48
CA LYS A 413 40.04 -1.27 1.71
C LYS A 413 40.22 -0.16 2.75
N LYS A 414 39.27 0.75 2.87
CA LYS A 414 39.41 1.93 3.75
C LYS A 414 38.93 1.76 5.17
N VAL A 415 37.85 1.02 5.41
CA VAL A 415 37.26 0.93 6.77
C VAL A 415 36.90 -0.51 7.11
N VAL A 416 37.32 -0.94 8.30
CA VAL A 416 36.88 -2.19 8.94
C VAL A 416 36.10 -1.81 10.19
N GLY A 417 34.78 -1.93 10.12
CA GLY A 417 33.89 -1.75 11.26
C GLY A 417 33.40 -3.07 11.81
N LYS A 418 32.85 -3.07 13.02
CA LYS A 418 31.95 -4.15 13.47
C LYS A 418 30.53 -3.61 13.57
N LEU A 419 29.58 -4.29 12.94
CA LEU A 419 28.15 -4.00 13.02
C LEU A 419 27.48 -5.26 13.58
N GLU A 420 26.85 -5.16 14.75
CA GLU A 420 26.25 -6.32 15.47
C GLU A 420 27.22 -7.50 15.70
N GLY A 421 28.53 -7.24 15.80
CA GLY A 421 29.56 -8.27 15.95
C GLY A 421 30.10 -8.84 14.64
N GLU A 422 29.47 -8.57 13.51
CA GLU A 422 29.99 -8.90 12.18
C GLU A 422 30.98 -7.85 11.69
N THR A 423 32.07 -8.29 11.08
CA THR A 423 33.06 -7.37 10.50
C THR A 423 32.57 -6.88 9.14
N VAL A 424 32.27 -5.59 9.02
CA VAL A 424 31.88 -4.93 7.77
C VAL A 424 33.12 -4.28 7.16
N VAL A 425 33.33 -4.50 5.86
CA VAL A 425 34.47 -3.93 5.13
C VAL A 425 33.94 -2.97 4.06
N VAL A 426 34.44 -1.74 4.07
CA VAL A 426 34.17 -0.73 3.04
C VAL A 426 35.33 -0.72 2.05
N TYR A 427 35.01 -0.96 0.79
CA TYR A 427 35.95 -0.79 -0.32
C TYR A 427 35.63 0.51 -1.05
N LEU A 428 36.65 1.33 -1.26
CA LEU A 428 36.61 2.53 -2.10
C LEU A 428 37.24 2.20 -3.44
N ALA A 429 36.52 2.38 -4.54
CA ALA A 429 37.09 2.36 -5.87
C ALA A 429 37.38 3.81 -6.29
N SER A 430 38.64 4.17 -6.47
CA SER A 430 39.04 5.51 -6.95
C SER A 430 39.99 5.40 -8.14
N GLN A 431 40.00 6.41 -9.00
CA GLN A 431 41.05 6.52 -10.03
C GLN A 431 42.40 6.66 -9.32
N ASP A 432 43.39 5.93 -9.84
CA ASP A 432 44.76 6.04 -9.34
C ASP A 432 45.21 7.49 -9.54
N GLN A 433 45.51 8.21 -8.45
CA GLN A 433 45.89 9.62 -8.54
C GLN A 433 47.35 9.83 -8.99
N GLU A 434 48.05 8.76 -9.38
CA GLU A 434 49.37 8.84 -10.00
C GLU A 434 49.27 8.76 -11.53
N GLN A 435 48.85 9.86 -12.16
CA GLN A 435 49.36 10.31 -13.47
C GLN A 435 49.48 11.83 -13.53
#